data_AF-A0A1C2C6I6-F1
#
_entry.id   AF-A0A1C2C6I6-F1
#
_cell.length_a   1.000
_cell.length_b   1.000
_cell.length_c   1.000
_cell.angle_alpha   90.00
_cell.angle_beta   90.00
_cell.angle_gamma   90.00
#
_symmetry.space_group_name_H-M   'P 1'
#
loop_
_entity.id
_entity.type
_entity.pdbx_description
1 polymer ?
#
loop_
_entity_poly.entity_id
_entity_poly.type
_entity_poly.pdbx_seq_one_letter_code
_entity_poly.pdbx_strand_id
1 'polypeptide(L)'
;MQLAILIVLILIAVVIAPWSIGVVIAAAAIYGVYLVAATVLAGVVFIIVAIWMFFTQKAKCEKPEEIHGERKACKYCQAEIAASTTYCKNCGQANT
;
A
#
# COMPACT_ATOMS: atom_id res chain seq x y z
N MET A 1 62.85 -18.46 -21.61
CA MET A 1 61.96 -18.69 -20.44
C MET A 1 60.70 -17.83 -20.51
N GLN A 2 60.80 -16.51 -20.67
CA GLN A 2 59.65 -15.59 -20.63
C GLN A 2 58.70 -15.67 -21.85
N LEU A 3 59.22 -16.03 -23.04
CA LEU A 3 58.39 -16.22 -24.23
C LEU A 3 57.36 -17.35 -24.07
N ALA A 4 57.72 -18.43 -23.36
CA ALA A 4 56.84 -19.56 -23.15
C ALA A 4 55.62 -19.18 -22.30
N ILE A 5 55.83 -18.42 -21.22
CA ILE A 5 54.72 -18.00 -20.35
C ILE A 5 53.79 -17.01 -21.06
N LEU A 6 54.33 -16.13 -21.91
CA LEU A 6 53.54 -15.17 -22.67
C LEU A 6 52.63 -15.87 -23.69
N ILE A 7 53.14 -16.88 -24.39
CA ILE A 7 52.36 -17.70 -25.33
C ILE A 7 51.22 -18.42 -24.60
N VAL A 8 51.48 -19.01 -23.44
CA VAL A 8 50.46 -19.72 -22.65
C VAL A 8 49.36 -18.76 -22.20
N LEU A 9 49.70 -17.55 -21.74
CA LEU A 9 48.71 -16.55 -21.32
C LEU A 9 47.81 -16.11 -22.48
N ILE A 10 48.38 -15.91 -23.68
CA ILE A 10 47.59 -15.57 -24.88
C ILE A 10 46.65 -16.73 -25.24
N LEU A 11 47.14 -17.97 -25.18
CA LEU A 11 46.33 -19.16 -25.46
C LEU A 11 45.12 -19.25 -24.51
N ILE A 12 45.35 -19.06 -23.21
CA ILE A 12 44.28 -19.06 -22.21
C ILE A 12 43.29 -17.93 -22.50
N ALA A 13 43.77 -16.72 -22.80
CA ALA A 13 42.91 -15.58 -23.11
C ALA A 13 42.04 -15.84 -24.36
N VAL A 14 42.60 -16.41 -25.42
CA VAL A 14 41.88 -16.73 -26.66
C VAL A 14 40.85 -17.84 -26.46
N VAL A 15 41.13 -18.81 -25.59
CA VAL A 15 40.17 -19.89 -25.28
C VAL A 15 39.07 -19.42 -24.34
N ILE A 16 39.39 -18.60 -23.33
CA ILE A 16 38.42 -18.11 -22.34
C ILE A 16 37.51 -17.01 -22.91
N ALA A 17 38.02 -16.12 -23.78
CA ALA A 17 37.26 -14.99 -24.30
C ALA A 17 35.93 -15.37 -24.99
N PRO A 18 35.85 -16.37 -25.88
CA PRO A 18 34.57 -16.77 -26.48
C PRO A 18 33.66 -17.51 -25.49
N TRP A 19 34.21 -18.20 -24.49
CA TRP A 19 33.41 -18.92 -23.49
C TRP A 19 32.72 -17.96 -22.51
N SER A 20 33.37 -16.86 -22.14
CA SER A 20 32.80 -15.85 -21.23
C SER A 20 31.57 -15.15 -21.81
N ILE A 21 31.48 -15.01 -23.14
CA ILE A 21 30.31 -14.44 -23.82
C ILE A 21 29.05 -15.26 -23.52
N GLY A 22 29.15 -16.59 -23.59
CA GLY A 22 28.02 -17.48 -23.27
C GLY A 22 27.57 -17.36 -21.81
N VAL A 23 28.54 -17.28 -20.88
CA VAL A 23 28.26 -17.12 -19.44
C VAL A 23 27.54 -15.80 -19.17
N VAL A 24 27.96 -14.70 -19.82
CA VAL A 24 27.31 -13.38 -19.66
C VAL A 24 25.87 -13.40 -20.18
N ILE A 25 25.62 -14.04 -21.32
CA ILE A 25 24.25 -14.16 -21.89
C ILE A 25 23.36 -14.97 -20.95
N ALA A 26 23.83 -16.10 -20.43
CA ALA A 26 23.08 -16.92 -19.49
C ALA A 26 22.76 -16.16 -18.18
N ALA A 27 23.75 -15.44 -17.65
CA ALA A 27 23.57 -14.60 -16.47
C ALA A 27 22.55 -13.48 -16.72
N ALA A 28 22.64 -12.81 -17.87
CA ALA A 28 21.69 -11.77 -18.26
C ALA A 28 20.26 -12.30 -18.41
N ALA A 29 20.09 -13.51 -18.95
CA ALA A 29 18.78 -14.14 -19.07
C ALA A 29 18.16 -14.44 -17.69
N ILE A 30 18.93 -15.00 -16.76
CA ILE A 30 18.48 -15.27 -15.38
C ILE A 30 18.12 -13.97 -14.68
N TYR A 31 18.96 -12.94 -14.80
CA TYR A 31 18.72 -11.64 -14.18
C TYR A 31 17.51 -10.93 -14.80
N GLY A 32 17.32 -11.05 -16.12
CA GLY A 32 16.17 -10.51 -16.84
C GLY A 32 14.84 -11.10 -16.34
N VAL A 33 14.78 -12.41 -16.10
CA VAL A 33 13.59 -13.06 -15.52
C VAL A 33 13.30 -12.49 -14.13
N TYR A 34 14.32 -12.27 -13.31
CA TYR A 34 14.15 -11.71 -11.97
C TYR A 34 13.63 -10.27 -12.00
N LEU A 35 14.12 -9.44 -12.93
CA LEU A 35 13.61 -8.08 -13.13
C LEU A 35 12.13 -8.07 -13.55
N VAL A 36 11.73 -8.96 -14.46
CA VAL A 36 10.32 -9.06 -14.87
C VAL A 36 9.46 -9.52 -13.71
N ALA A 37 9.88 -10.54 -12.95
CA ALA A 37 9.15 -11.00 -11.77
C ALA A 37 8.99 -9.88 -10.71
N ALA A 38 10.06 -9.13 -10.45
CA ALA A 38 10.06 -8.03 -9.47
C ALA A 38 9.12 -6.89 -9.89
N THR A 39 9.10 -6.53 -11.17
CA THR A 39 8.20 -5.47 -11.69
C THR A 39 6.73 -5.89 -11.63
N VAL A 40 6.42 -7.14 -11.97
CA VAL A 40 5.06 -7.69 -11.84
C VAL A 40 4.61 -7.70 -10.37
N LEU A 41 5.45 -8.19 -9.46
CA LEU A 41 5.17 -8.19 -8.02
C LEU A 41 4.94 -6.78 -7.48
N ALA A 42 5.82 -5.83 -7.82
CA ALA A 42 5.67 -4.44 -7.41
C ALA A 42 4.37 -3.82 -7.93
N GLY A 43 4.00 -4.09 -9.19
CA GLY A 43 2.74 -3.64 -9.78
C GLY A 43 1.52 -4.21 -9.05
N VAL A 44 1.52 -5.50 -8.72
CA VAL A 44 0.43 -6.14 -7.97
C VAL A 44 0.28 -5.54 -6.58
N VAL A 45 1.39 -5.37 -5.84
CA VAL A 45 1.38 -4.75 -4.51
C VAL A 45 0.85 -3.32 -4.60
N PHE A 46 1.28 -2.55 -5.60
CA PHE A 46 0.82 -1.18 -5.79
C PHE A 46 -0.70 -1.12 -6.04
N ILE A 47 -1.23 -2.02 -6.86
CA ILE A 47 -2.68 -2.12 -7.12
C ILE A 47 -3.44 -2.49 -5.84
N ILE A 48 -2.95 -3.48 -5.07
CA ILE A 48 -3.59 -3.88 -3.80
C ILE A 48 -3.64 -2.70 -2.82
N VAL A 49 -2.52 -1.98 -2.66
CA VAL A 49 -2.44 -0.81 -1.78
C VAL A 49 -3.36 0.31 -2.27
N ALA A 50 -3.40 0.57 -3.58
CA ALA A 50 -4.28 1.59 -4.16
C ALA A 50 -5.76 1.26 -3.91
N ILE A 51 -6.15 -0.02 -4.10
CA ILE A 51 -7.50 -0.49 -3.80
C ILE A 51 -7.80 -0.32 -2.30
N TRP A 52 -6.89 -0.75 -1.43
CA TRP A 52 -7.04 -0.58 0.03
C TRP A 52 -7.18 0.89 0.46
N MET A 53 -6.36 1.78 -0.10
CA MET A 53 -6.47 3.22 0.14
C MET A 53 -7.80 3.78 -0.37
N PHE A 54 -8.27 3.34 -1.53
CA PHE A 54 -9.54 3.78 -2.10
C PHE A 54 -10.74 3.35 -1.24
N PHE A 55 -10.73 2.12 -0.72
CA PHE A 55 -11.78 1.64 0.19
C PHE A 55 -11.73 2.33 1.57
N THR A 56 -10.54 2.58 2.12
CA THR A 56 -10.42 3.28 3.41
C THR A 56 -10.79 4.77 3.31
N GLN A 57 -10.57 5.42 2.18
CA GLN A 57 -11.09 6.77 1.91
C GLN A 57 -12.62 6.79 1.92
N LYS A 58 -13.28 5.81 1.29
CA LYS A 58 -14.74 5.67 1.34
C LYS A 58 -15.24 5.45 2.77
N ALA A 59 -14.52 4.67 3.58
CA ALA A 59 -14.88 4.43 4.99
C ALA A 59 -14.69 5.67 5.89
N LYS A 60 -13.77 6.59 5.56
CA LYS A 60 -13.56 7.82 6.36
C LYS A 60 -14.58 8.93 6.12
N CYS A 61 -15.41 8.84 5.08
CA CYS A 61 -16.52 9.78 4.88
C CYS A 61 -17.76 9.45 5.71
N GLU A 62 -17.83 8.26 6.31
CA GLU A 62 -18.81 7.95 7.36
C GLU A 62 -18.12 8.14 8.70
N LYS A 63 -17.83 9.41 9.06
CA LYS A 63 -17.73 9.71 10.49
C LYS A 63 -19.12 9.38 11.07
N PRO A 64 -19.25 8.44 12.02
CA PRO A 64 -20.45 8.41 12.83
C PRO A 64 -20.52 9.79 13.49
N GLU A 65 -21.58 10.53 13.19
CA GLU A 65 -21.94 11.74 13.90
C GLU A 65 -22.02 11.34 15.37
N GLU A 66 -20.95 11.59 16.10
CA GLU A 66 -20.91 11.42 17.53
C GLU A 66 -21.90 12.45 18.06
N ILE A 67 -23.12 12.01 18.39
CA ILE A 67 -24.12 12.83 19.06
C ILE A 67 -23.57 13.08 20.48
N HIS A 68 -22.58 13.96 20.57
CA HIS A 68 -22.19 14.67 21.77
C HIS A 68 -23.22 15.78 21.98
N GLY A 69 -24.49 15.36 22.06
CA GLY A 69 -25.61 16.27 22.28
C GLY A 69 -25.67 16.60 23.75
N GLU A 70 -25.42 17.86 24.09
CA GLU A 70 -25.77 18.45 25.38
C GLU A 70 -27.16 17.96 25.80
N ARG A 71 -27.29 17.40 27.01
CA ARG A 71 -28.59 17.02 27.55
C ARG A 71 -29.15 18.21 28.30
N LYS A 72 -30.37 18.62 27.96
CA LYS A 72 -31.10 19.66 28.70
C LYS A 72 -32.33 19.06 29.37
N ALA A 73 -32.67 19.57 30.55
CA ALA A 73 -33.92 19.22 31.22
C ALA A 73 -35.10 19.88 30.48
N CYS A 74 -36.17 19.12 30.27
CA CYS A 74 -37.41 19.68 29.72
C CYS A 74 -38.01 20.71 30.69
N LYS A 75 -38.40 21.89 30.19
CA LYS A 75 -38.99 22.97 31.00
C LYS A 75 -40.29 22.57 31.74
N TYR A 76 -41.03 21.60 31.20
CA TYR A 76 -42.33 21.18 31.74
C TYR A 76 -42.25 19.97 32.68
N CYS A 77 -41.54 18.92 32.29
CA CYS A 77 -41.50 17.66 33.04
C CYS A 77 -40.13 17.33 33.65
N GLN A 78 -39.13 18.19 33.45
CA GLN A 78 -37.74 18.03 33.92
C GLN A 78 -37.05 16.73 33.49
N ALA A 79 -37.65 15.94 32.59
CA ALA A 79 -37.01 14.78 32.01
C ALA A 79 -35.78 15.22 31.19
N GLU A 80 -34.68 14.48 31.32
CA GLU A 80 -33.49 14.69 30.50
C GLU A 80 -33.80 14.34 29.05
N ILE A 81 -33.61 15.32 28.15
CA ILE A 81 -33.79 15.15 26.72
C ILE A 81 -32.57 15.70 25.97
N ALA A 82 -32.31 15.16 24.77
CA ALA A 82 -31.22 15.65 23.94
C ALA A 82 -31.51 17.08 23.48
N ALA A 83 -30.49 17.96 23.47
CA ALA A 83 -30.66 19.35 23.06
C ALA A 83 -31.22 19.52 21.64
N SER A 84 -30.97 18.55 20.76
CA SER A 84 -31.47 18.50 19.39
C SER A 84 -32.97 18.15 19.27
N THR A 85 -33.62 17.68 20.33
CA THR A 85 -35.05 17.32 20.27
C THR A 85 -35.95 18.54 20.49
N THR A 86 -36.74 18.88 19.47
CA THR A 86 -37.72 19.98 19.50
C THR A 86 -38.94 19.67 20.36
N TYR A 87 -39.20 18.40 20.66
CA TYR A 87 -40.35 17.95 21.44
C TYR A 87 -39.92 16.95 22.51
N CYS A 88 -40.55 17.01 23.68
CA CYS A 88 -40.31 16.06 24.75
C CYS A 88 -41.18 14.80 24.57
N LYS A 89 -40.58 13.60 24.54
CA LYS A 89 -41.33 12.34 24.45
C LYS A 89 -42.18 12.03 25.69
N ASN A 90 -41.83 12.61 26.84
CA ASN A 90 -42.52 12.32 28.09
C ASN A 90 -43.80 13.16 28.27
N CYS A 91 -43.76 14.45 27.91
CA CYS A 91 -44.91 15.34 28.07
C CYS A 91 -45.57 15.80 26.76
N GLY A 92 -44.99 15.46 25.60
CA GLY A 92 -45.51 15.85 24.28
C GLY A 92 -45.37 17.35 23.95
N GLN A 93 -44.79 18.15 24.84
CA GLN A 93 -44.64 19.60 24.65
C GLN A 93 -43.38 19.93 23.83
N ALA A 94 -43.47 21.00 23.03
CA ALA A 94 -42.31 21.55 22.33
C ALA A 94 -41.34 22.22 23.32
N ASN A 95 -40.05 21.94 23.17
CA ASN A 95 -38.97 22.46 24.01
C ASN A 95 -38.18 23.57 23.27
N THR A 96 -38.93 24.60 22.85
CA THR A 96 -38.40 25.87 22.30
C THR A 96 -38.02 26.82 23.42
#